data_AF-A0A161WQT7-F1
#
_entry.id   AF-A0A161WQT7-F1
#
_cell.length_a   1.000
_cell.length_b   1.000
_cell.length_c   1.000
_cell.angle_alpha   90.00
_cell.angle_beta   90.00
_cell.angle_gamma   90.00
#
_symmetry.space_group_name_H-M   'P 1'
#
loop_
_entity.id
_entity.type
_entity.pdbx_description
1 polymer ?
#
loop_
_entity_poly.entity_id
_entity_poly.type
_entity_poly.pdbx_seq_one_letter_code
_entity_poly.pdbx_strand_id
1 'polypeptide(L)'
;MEETSQGLSKEQSEIMARLDKALQEFKGKQVLINTSNDIITNQLYRNLDYKLFQNCEKETLLDFQDEDSEENPIICIKSDDIHHITINHSADEHYVEAIKIELKKEFNIRLELQR
;
A
#
# COMPACT_ATOMS: atom_id res chain seq x y z
N MET A 1 -4.08 23.59 26.17
CA MET A 1 -4.67 22.95 24.98
C MET A 1 -3.87 21.69 24.75
N GLU A 2 -4.44 20.53 25.06
CA GLU A 2 -3.82 19.25 24.75
C GLU A 2 -4.08 18.97 23.27
N GLU A 3 -3.05 19.18 22.44
CA GLU A 3 -3.01 18.64 21.09
C GLU A 3 -2.92 17.11 21.23
N THR A 4 -4.05 16.42 21.08
CA THR A 4 -4.07 14.98 20.81
C THR A 4 -3.45 14.78 19.43
N SER A 5 -2.12 14.74 19.37
CA SER A 5 -1.41 14.09 18.27
C SER A 5 -1.83 12.63 18.33
N GLN A 6 -2.85 12.26 17.56
CA GLN A 6 -3.27 10.86 17.42
C GLN A 6 -2.15 10.14 16.67
N GLY A 7 -1.16 9.67 17.41
CA GLY A 7 -0.25 8.65 16.92
C GLY A 7 -1.05 7.41 16.55
N LEU A 8 -0.56 6.66 15.56
CA LEU A 8 -1.12 5.36 15.18
C LEU A 8 -1.33 4.53 16.44
N SER A 9 -2.48 3.86 16.55
CA SER A 9 -2.68 2.87 17.62
C SER A 9 -1.58 1.81 17.53
N LYS A 10 -1.31 1.10 18.64
CA LYS A 10 -0.30 0.04 18.67
C LYS A 10 -0.55 -1.00 17.56
N GLU A 11 -1.80 -1.40 17.39
CA GLU A 11 -2.24 -2.32 16.35
C GLU A 11 -2.04 -1.77 14.93
N GLN A 12 -2.39 -0.50 14.68
CA GLN A 12 -2.12 0.18 13.41
C GLN A 12 -0.62 0.26 13.10
N SER A 13 0.22 0.53 14.10
CA SER A 13 1.67 0.58 13.95
C SER A 13 2.25 -0.78 13.54
N GLU A 14 1.74 -1.87 14.14
CA GLU A 14 2.15 -3.24 13.78
C GLU A 14 1.69 -3.62 12.37
N ILE A 15 0.47 -3.24 11.99
CA ILE A 15 -0.06 -3.43 10.63
C ILE A 15 0.81 -2.70 9.59
N MET A 16 1.12 -1.42 9.84
CA MET A 16 1.95 -0.61 8.95
C MET A 16 3.38 -1.14 8.84
N ALA A 17 3.99 -1.60 9.94
CA ALA A 17 5.32 -2.19 9.91
C ALA A 17 5.37 -3.49 9.08
N ARG A 18 4.31 -4.31 9.14
CA ARG A 18 4.20 -5.51 8.30
C ARG A 18 4.02 -5.16 6.83
N LEU A 19 3.19 -4.15 6.53
CA LEU A 19 3.00 -3.66 5.18
C LEU A 19 4.29 -3.11 4.59
N ASP A 20 4.99 -2.27 5.34
CA ASP A 20 6.27 -1.67 4.93
C ASP A 20 7.28 -2.76 4.53
N LYS A 21 7.46 -3.78 5.38
CA LYS A 21 8.35 -4.90 5.06
C LYS A 21 7.95 -5.63 3.77
N ALA A 22 6.67 -5.86 3.55
CA ALA A 22 6.19 -6.53 2.35
C ALA A 22 6.36 -5.68 1.08
N LEU A 23 6.11 -4.37 1.18
CA LEU A 23 6.29 -3.43 0.07
C LEU A 23 7.77 -3.24 -0.30
N GLN A 24 8.70 -3.31 0.66
CA GLN A 24 10.13 -3.34 0.37
C GLN A 24 10.52 -4.50 -0.56
N GLU A 25 9.84 -5.64 -0.48
CA GLU A 25 10.07 -6.75 -1.41
C GLU A 25 9.55 -6.47 -2.82
N PHE A 26 8.63 -5.51 -2.99
CA PHE A 26 8.03 -5.13 -4.27
C PHE A 26 8.74 -3.94 -4.92
N LYS A 27 9.49 -3.17 -4.13
CA LYS A 27 10.25 -2.01 -4.61
C LYS A 27 11.22 -2.43 -5.73
N GLY A 28 11.29 -1.66 -6.80
CA GLY A 28 12.17 -2.00 -7.92
C GLY A 28 11.55 -2.95 -8.96
N LYS A 29 10.35 -3.50 -8.69
CA LYS A 29 9.77 -4.60 -9.46
C LYS A 29 8.51 -4.18 -10.20
N GLN A 30 8.20 -4.97 -11.23
CA GLN A 30 6.94 -4.83 -11.95
C GLN A 30 5.79 -5.42 -11.12
N VAL A 31 4.76 -4.60 -10.89
CA VAL A 31 3.63 -4.94 -10.02
C VAL A 31 2.33 -4.55 -10.71
N LEU A 32 1.37 -5.46 -10.69
CA LEU A 32 -0.01 -5.17 -11.07
C LEU A 32 -0.76 -4.71 -9.82
N ILE A 33 -1.38 -3.53 -9.88
CA ILE A 33 -2.28 -3.03 -8.86
C ILE A 33 -3.72 -3.13 -9.38
N ASN A 34 -4.56 -3.84 -8.63
CA ASN A 34 -5.98 -3.99 -8.90
C ASN A 34 -6.77 -3.33 -7.76
N THR A 35 -7.70 -2.44 -8.11
CA THR A 35 -8.62 -1.84 -7.15
C THR A 35 -10.05 -2.31 -7.42
N SER A 36 -10.74 -2.78 -6.38
CA SER A 36 -12.05 -3.43 -6.51
C SER A 36 -13.22 -2.48 -6.84
N ASN A 37 -12.98 -1.16 -6.85
CA ASN A 37 -13.97 -0.14 -7.23
C ASN A 37 -13.41 0.69 -8.39
N ASP A 38 -13.81 0.35 -9.61
CA ASP A 38 -13.97 1.13 -10.87
C ASP A 38 -13.08 2.33 -11.25
N ILE A 39 -12.11 2.77 -10.45
CA ILE A 39 -11.25 3.93 -10.75
C ILE A 39 -9.94 3.45 -11.39
N ILE A 40 -9.39 2.33 -10.91
CA ILE A 40 -8.13 1.74 -11.41
C ILE A 40 -8.29 0.22 -11.37
N THR A 41 -8.99 -0.33 -12.34
CA THR A 41 -9.39 -1.75 -12.27
C THR A 41 -8.19 -2.69 -12.41
N ASN A 42 -7.17 -2.31 -13.19
CA ASN A 42 -5.91 -3.05 -13.34
C ASN A 42 -4.84 -2.12 -13.92
N GLN A 43 -3.84 -1.76 -13.13
CA GLN A 43 -2.75 -0.88 -13.58
C GLN A 43 -1.40 -1.53 -13.34
N LEU A 44 -0.58 -1.54 -14.38
CA LEU A 44 0.76 -2.10 -14.35
C LEU A 44 1.78 -1.02 -14.01
N TYR A 45 2.42 -1.19 -12.87
CA TYR A 45 3.58 -0.40 -12.45
C TYR A 45 4.82 -1.13 -12.92
N ARG A 46 5.68 -0.48 -13.71
CA ARG A 46 6.89 -1.11 -14.24
C ARG A 46 7.97 -1.22 -13.18
N ASN A 47 8.10 -0.16 -12.39
CA ASN A 47 9.03 -0.09 -11.29
C ASN A 47 8.33 0.54 -10.10
N LEU A 48 7.76 -0.32 -9.24
CA LEU A 48 7.03 0.15 -8.06
C LEU A 48 7.99 0.86 -7.09
N ASP A 49 7.65 2.08 -6.72
CA ASP A 49 8.11 2.74 -5.51
C ASP A 49 6.92 3.06 -4.59
N TYR A 50 7.20 3.30 -3.32
CA TYR A 50 6.19 3.78 -2.39
C TYR A 50 6.80 4.70 -1.33
N LYS A 51 5.97 5.60 -0.80
CA LYS A 51 6.36 6.54 0.26
C LYS A 51 5.34 6.56 1.37
N LEU A 52 5.85 6.61 2.60
CA LEU A 52 5.08 6.93 3.80
C LEU A 52 5.42 8.35 4.23
N PHE A 53 4.45 9.25 4.22
CA PHE A 53 4.66 10.64 4.62
C PHE A 53 3.46 11.22 5.36
N GLN A 54 3.65 12.35 6.02
CA GLN A 54 2.59 13.10 6.67
C GLN A 54 2.10 14.23 5.77
N ASN A 55 0.78 14.34 5.59
CA ASN A 55 0.19 15.48 4.89
C ASN A 55 0.15 16.74 5.79
N CYS A 56 -0.39 17.84 5.25
CA CYS A 56 -0.56 19.09 6.00
C CYS A 56 -1.48 18.97 7.23
N GLU A 57 -2.35 17.95 7.25
CA GLU A 57 -3.24 17.62 8.37
C GLU A 57 -2.58 16.66 9.38
N LYS A 58 -1.28 16.38 9.21
CA LYS A 58 -0.48 15.41 9.99
C LYS A 58 -0.97 13.95 9.89
N GLU A 59 -1.79 13.63 8.90
CA GLU A 59 -2.23 12.27 8.62
C GLU A 59 -1.13 11.48 7.92
N THR A 60 -0.95 10.22 8.30
CA THR A 60 0.00 9.33 7.62
C THR A 60 -0.63 8.82 6.34
N LEU A 61 0.05 9.04 5.21
CA LEU A 61 -0.35 8.61 3.88
C LEU A 61 0.63 7.55 3.35
N LEU A 62 0.10 6.53 2.70
CA LEU A 62 0.82 5.60 1.87
C LEU A 62 0.56 5.94 0.40
N ASP A 63 1.63 6.18 -0.33
CA ASP A 63 1.61 6.68 -1.70
C ASP A 63 2.38 5.71 -2.60
N PHE A 64 1.70 5.12 -3.59
CA PHE A 64 2.27 4.21 -4.60
C PHE A 64 2.58 4.97 -5.88
N GLN A 65 3.83 4.85 -6.33
CA GLN A 65 4.39 5.58 -7.47
C GLN A 65 5.03 4.59 -8.46
N ASP A 66 4.91 4.87 -9.76
CA ASP A 66 5.70 4.16 -10.77
C ASP A 66 6.88 5.07 -11.15
N GLU A 67 8.12 4.64 -10.88
CA GLU A 67 9.29 5.48 -11.15
C GLU A 67 9.43 5.81 -12.65
N ASP A 68 8.90 4.96 -13.53
CA ASP A 68 9.10 5.03 -14.97
C ASP A 68 7.91 5.66 -15.74
N SER A 69 6.85 6.11 -15.07
CA SER A 69 5.64 6.58 -15.75
C SER A 69 5.04 7.83 -15.12
N GLU A 70 5.14 8.96 -15.83
CA GLU A 70 4.43 10.20 -15.51
C GLU A 70 2.91 10.09 -15.75
N GLU A 71 2.47 9.08 -16.51
CA GLU A 71 1.08 8.88 -16.91
C GLU A 71 0.30 7.95 -15.97
N ASN A 72 1.00 7.20 -15.11
CA ASN A 72 0.36 6.27 -14.20
C ASN A 72 -0.24 7.03 -13.00
N PRO A 73 -1.57 6.96 -12.77
CA PRO A 73 -2.17 7.62 -11.61
C PRO A 73 -1.54 7.14 -10.32
N ILE A 74 -1.25 8.10 -9.45
CA ILE A 74 -0.73 7.85 -8.11
C ILE A 74 -1.88 7.33 -7.23
N ILE A 75 -1.64 6.24 -6.50
CA ILE A 75 -2.59 5.71 -5.52
C ILE A 75 -2.14 6.13 -4.14
N CYS A 76 -2.92 7.01 -3.51
CA CYS A 76 -2.66 7.50 -2.17
C CYS A 76 -3.77 7.06 -1.22
N ILE A 77 -3.39 6.41 -0.12
CA ILE A 77 -4.32 5.94 0.92
C ILE A 77 -3.93 6.50 2.29
N LYS A 78 -4.93 6.84 3.09
CA LYS A 78 -4.73 7.19 4.51
C LYS A 78 -4.47 5.91 5.31
N SER A 79 -3.43 5.89 6.12
CA SER A 79 -3.15 4.72 6.98
C SER A 79 -4.31 4.42 7.94
N ASP A 80 -4.97 5.46 8.44
CA ASP A 80 -6.17 5.31 9.29
C ASP A 80 -7.37 4.67 8.57
N ASP A 81 -7.41 4.70 7.24
CA ASP A 81 -8.45 4.03 6.45
C ASP A 81 -8.18 2.54 6.26
N ILE A 82 -6.96 2.06 6.55
CA ILE A 82 -6.62 0.64 6.44
C ILE A 82 -7.30 -0.14 7.57
N HIS A 83 -8.14 -1.10 7.17
CA HIS A 83 -8.85 -2.00 8.08
C HIS A 83 -8.10 -3.31 8.29
N HIS A 84 -7.62 -3.93 7.20
CA HIS A 84 -6.96 -5.22 7.24
C HIS A 84 -5.90 -5.33 6.15
N ILE A 85 -4.85 -6.12 6.41
CA ILE A 85 -3.80 -6.41 5.44
C ILE A 85 -3.55 -7.92 5.44
N THR A 86 -3.64 -8.51 4.25
CA THR A 86 -3.27 -9.89 3.98
C THR A 86 -2.03 -9.92 3.09
N ILE A 87 -0.99 -10.62 3.52
CA ILE A 87 0.26 -10.78 2.77
C ILE A 87 0.36 -12.26 2.40
N ASN A 88 0.31 -12.56 1.10
CA ASN A 88 0.42 -13.91 0.57
C ASN A 88 1.88 -14.16 0.18
N HIS A 89 2.46 -15.22 0.74
CA HIS A 89 3.79 -15.67 0.39
C HIS A 89 3.71 -16.86 -0.56
N SER A 90 4.69 -16.96 -1.46
CA SER A 90 4.86 -18.14 -2.30
C SER A 90 5.16 -19.37 -1.45
N ALA A 91 4.55 -20.50 -1.79
CA ALA A 91 4.70 -21.76 -1.08
C ALA A 91 6.14 -22.31 -1.09
N ASP A 92 6.90 -22.00 -2.14
CA ASP A 92 8.20 -22.62 -2.41
C ASP A 92 9.41 -21.69 -2.20
N GLU A 93 9.22 -20.37 -2.29
CA GLU A 93 10.34 -19.44 -2.49
C GLU A 93 10.42 -18.31 -1.44
N HIS A 94 9.61 -18.36 -0.38
CA HIS A 94 9.68 -17.46 0.79
C HIS A 94 9.60 -15.94 0.47
N TYR A 95 9.21 -15.52 -0.73
CA TYR A 95 8.93 -14.11 -1.06
C TYR A 95 7.44 -13.82 -1.00
N VAL A 96 7.09 -12.54 -0.88
CA VAL A 96 5.71 -12.07 -0.98
C VAL A 96 5.23 -12.11 -2.43
N GLU A 97 4.17 -12.85 -2.73
CA GLU A 97 3.58 -12.96 -4.07
C GLU A 97 2.52 -11.89 -4.32
N ALA A 98 1.68 -11.64 -3.30
CA ALA A 98 0.63 -10.65 -3.38
C ALA A 98 0.35 -10.00 -2.02
N ILE A 99 -0.08 -8.73 -2.05
CA ILE A 99 -0.52 -7.98 -0.88
C ILE A 99 -1.96 -7.53 -1.14
N LYS A 100 -2.87 -7.84 -0.22
CA LYS A 100 -4.23 -7.30 -0.19
C LYS A 100 -4.36 -6.30 0.95
N ILE A 101 -4.77 -5.08 0.64
CA ILE A 101 -5.06 -4.00 1.59
C ILE A 101 -6.56 -3.75 1.53
N GLU A 102 -7.25 -4.00 2.65
CA GLU A 102 -8.68 -3.76 2.79
C GLU A 102 -8.88 -2.44 3.53
N LEU A 103 -9.58 -1.49 2.91
CA LEU A 103 -9.92 -0.21 3.52
C LEU A 103 -11.32 -0.26 4.16
N LYS A 104 -11.56 0.60 5.14
CA LYS A 104 -12.84 0.71 5.87
C LYS A 104 -14.06 0.98 4.98
N LYS A 105 -13.86 1.51 3.77
CA LYS A 105 -14.92 1.88 2.80
C LYS A 105 -15.21 0.77 1.76
N GLU A 106 -14.97 -0.49 2.09
CA GLU A 106 -15.13 -1.65 1.17
C GLU A 106 -14.23 -1.58 -0.09
N PHE A 107 -13.26 -0.68 -0.10
CA PHE A 107 -12.26 -0.55 -1.15
C PHE A 107 -11.11 -1.51 -0.87
N ASN A 108 -10.78 -2.36 -1.83
CA ASN A 108 -9.64 -3.27 -1.74
C ASN A 108 -8.59 -2.89 -2.77
N ILE A 109 -7.33 -2.87 -2.33
CA ILE A 109 -6.16 -2.79 -3.21
C ILE A 109 -5.48 -4.15 -3.16
N ARG A 110 -5.22 -4.72 -4.33
CA ARG A 110 -4.40 -5.92 -4.47
C ARG A 110 -3.18 -5.57 -5.30
N LEU A 111 -2.00 -5.85 -4.76
CA LEU A 111 -0.71 -5.75 -5.44
C LEU A 111 -0.23 -7.16 -5.75
N GLU A 112 0.19 -7.41 -7.00
CA GLU A 112 0.65 -8.72 -7.46
C GLU A 112 1.95 -8.57 -8.25
N LEU A 113 2.99 -9.30 -7.86
CA LEU A 113 4.24 -9.33 -8.63
C LEU A 113 3.98 -9.92 -10.02
N GLN A 114 4.51 -9.26 -11.04
CA GLN A 114 4.55 -9.79 -12.40
C GLN A 114 5.91 -10.47 -12.63
N ARG A 115 5.88 -11.67 -13.21
CA ARG A 115 7.05 -12.54 -13.46
C ARG A 115 7.29 -12.71 -14.95
#